data_AF-A0A382JNF0-F1
#
_entry.id   AF-A0A382JNF0-F1
#
_cell.length_a   1.000
_cell.length_b   1.000
_cell.length_c   1.000
_cell.angle_alpha   90.00
_cell.angle_beta   90.00
_cell.angle_gamma   90.00
#
_symmetry.space_group_name_H-M   'P 1'
#
loop_
_entity.id
_entity.type
_entity.pdbx_description
1 polymer ?
#
loop_
_entity_poly.entity_id
_entity_poly.type
_entity_poly.pdbx_seq_one_letter_code
_entity_poly.pdbx_strand_id
1 'polypeptide(L)'
;VEGQSTREPDIVSVEAALSMFVSLREMGSHSIGLTMRTPGHDEQLAMGFLHSEGIIDSIADIVGVDATDDSITVHLTPGVAF
;
A
#
# COMPACT_ATOMS: atom_id res chain seq x y z
N VAL A 1 30.89 -17.96 -34.50
CA VAL A 1 30.00 -18.91 -33.78
C VAL A 1 28.58 -18.47 -34.05
N GLU A 2 27.77 -19.30 -34.72
CA GLU A 2 26.36 -18.98 -34.96
C GLU A 2 25.58 -19.32 -33.68
N GLY A 3 24.97 -18.32 -33.07
CA GLY A 3 24.19 -18.50 -31.84
C GLY A 3 22.78 -18.98 -32.18
N GLN A 4 22.40 -20.13 -31.64
CA GLN A 4 21.04 -20.65 -31.74
C GLN A 4 20.22 -20.08 -30.57
N SER A 5 19.11 -19.39 -30.85
CA SER A 5 18.18 -18.87 -29.85
C SER A 5 16.96 -19.79 -29.75
N THR A 6 16.64 -20.23 -28.54
CA THR A 6 15.46 -21.05 -28.22
C THR A 6 14.52 -20.22 -27.34
N ARG A 7 13.21 -20.29 -27.60
CA ARG A 7 12.19 -19.65 -26.75
C ARG A 7 11.64 -20.67 -25.76
N GLU A 8 11.71 -20.33 -24.48
CA GLU A 8 11.15 -21.11 -23.39
C GLU A 8 10.22 -20.22 -22.54
N PRO A 9 9.14 -20.76 -21.95
CA PRO A 9 8.28 -20.00 -21.07
C PRO A 9 9.01 -19.64 -19.76
N ASP A 10 8.81 -18.42 -19.28
CA ASP A 10 9.34 -17.93 -18.02
C ASP A 10 8.20 -17.46 -17.11
N ILE A 11 8.41 -17.56 -15.81
CA ILE A 11 7.45 -17.12 -14.80
C ILE A 11 7.72 -15.65 -14.50
N VAL A 12 6.67 -14.83 -14.54
CA VAL A 12 6.74 -13.41 -14.24
C VAL A 12 5.82 -13.06 -13.08
N SER A 13 6.24 -12.09 -12.27
CA SER A 13 5.41 -11.53 -11.19
C SER A 13 4.32 -10.63 -11.76
N VAL A 14 3.18 -10.57 -11.07
CA VAL A 14 2.08 -9.65 -11.37
C VAL A 14 2.31 -8.31 -10.68
N GLU A 15 1.90 -7.23 -11.35
CA GLU A 15 1.73 -5.90 -10.76
C GLU A 15 0.25 -5.48 -10.86
N ALA A 16 -0.26 -4.89 -9.78
CA ALA A 16 -1.60 -4.31 -9.73
C ALA A 16 -1.58 -3.02 -8.91
N ALA A 17 -2.54 -2.14 -9.18
CA ALA A 17 -2.66 -0.87 -8.47
C ALA A 17 -3.27 -1.06 -7.06
N LEU A 18 -2.78 -0.31 -6.08
CA LEU A 18 -3.39 -0.14 -4.77
C LEU A 18 -3.73 1.33 -4.57
N SER A 19 -4.99 1.65 -4.30
CA SER A 19 -5.39 2.98 -3.85
C SER A 19 -5.33 3.05 -2.33
N MET A 20 -4.67 4.07 -1.77
CA MET A 20 -4.46 4.23 -0.33
C MET A 20 -5.21 5.44 0.19
N PHE A 21 -5.92 5.23 1.31
CA PHE A 21 -6.66 6.26 2.03
C PHE A 21 -6.27 6.25 3.49
N VAL A 22 -6.37 7.41 4.13
CA VAL A 22 -6.26 7.57 5.58
C VAL A 22 -7.53 8.20 6.09
N SER A 23 -8.08 7.65 7.17
CA SER A 23 -9.25 8.22 7.83
C SER A 23 -8.92 8.72 9.24
N LEU A 24 -9.29 9.96 9.52
CA LEU A 24 -9.39 10.46 10.89
C LEU A 24 -10.83 10.81 11.21
N ARG A 25 -11.21 10.57 12.46
CA ARG A 25 -12.55 10.81 12.95
C ARG A 25 -13.03 12.27 12.76
N GLU A 26 -12.14 13.24 12.83
CA GLU A 26 -12.48 14.66 12.74
C GLU A 26 -12.49 15.20 11.29
N MET A 27 -11.71 14.59 10.40
CA MET A 27 -11.48 15.10 9.03
C MET A 27 -12.07 14.19 7.94
N GLY A 28 -12.59 13.02 8.30
CA GLY A 28 -13.10 12.04 7.35
C GLY A 28 -11.98 11.24 6.69
N SER A 29 -12.23 10.72 5.49
CA SER A 29 -11.25 9.95 4.71
C SER A 29 -10.56 10.82 3.67
N HIS A 30 -9.24 10.70 3.57
CA HIS A 30 -8.38 11.43 2.66
C HIS A 30 -7.58 10.45 1.78
N SER A 31 -7.48 10.77 0.49
CA SER A 31 -6.70 9.96 -0.45
C SER A 31 -5.21 10.29 -0.32
N ILE A 32 -4.39 9.29 -0.02
CA ILE A 32 -2.93 9.44 0.09
C ILE A 32 -2.26 9.26 -1.28
N GLY A 33 -2.77 8.33 -2.09
CA GLY A 33 -2.22 8.10 -3.42
C GLY A 33 -2.49 6.71 -3.97
N LEU A 34 -1.75 6.37 -5.02
CA LEU A 34 -1.81 5.08 -5.71
C LEU A 34 -0.39 4.54 -5.89
N THR A 35 -0.21 3.24 -5.66
CA THR A 35 1.07 2.55 -5.90
C THR A 35 0.85 1.28 -6.71
N MET A 36 1.87 0.87 -7.45
CA MET A 36 1.92 -0.44 -8.12
C MET A 36 2.58 -1.43 -7.17
N ARG A 37 1.94 -2.58 -6.96
CA ARG A 37 2.43 -3.64 -6.08
C ARG A 37 2.27 -5.01 -6.69
N THR A 38 3.07 -5.97 -6.24
CA THR A 38 2.67 -7.37 -6.33
C THR A 38 1.64 -7.66 -5.23
N PRO A 39 0.41 -8.10 -5.54
CA PRO A 39 -0.65 -8.29 -4.55
C PRO A 39 -0.30 -9.30 -3.44
N GLY A 40 -0.84 -9.08 -2.23
CA GLY A 40 -0.88 -10.09 -1.16
C GLY A 40 -0.43 -9.63 0.24
N HIS A 41 0.16 -8.44 0.38
CA HIS A 41 0.69 -7.92 1.65
C HIS A 41 0.35 -6.44 1.85
N ASP A 42 -0.90 -6.09 1.60
CA ASP A 42 -1.31 -4.71 1.34
C ASP A 42 -1.36 -3.88 2.62
N GLU A 43 -1.75 -4.52 3.73
CA GLU A 43 -1.73 -3.91 5.06
C GLU A 43 -0.32 -3.54 5.47
N GLN A 44 0.64 -4.47 5.36
CA GLN A 44 2.04 -4.19 5.70
C GLN A 44 2.64 -3.13 4.78
N LEU A 45 2.30 -3.17 3.49
CA LEU A 45 2.71 -2.15 2.53
C LEU A 45 2.17 -0.78 2.92
N ALA A 46 0.88 -0.66 3.23
CA ALA A 46 0.27 0.61 3.61
C ALA A 46 0.86 1.16 4.91
N MET A 47 1.01 0.34 5.95
CA MET A 47 1.62 0.77 7.22
C MET A 47 3.07 1.22 7.03
N GLY A 48 3.86 0.46 6.28
CA GLY A 48 5.24 0.81 5.97
C GLY A 48 5.35 2.07 5.12
N PHE A 49 4.44 2.25 4.15
CA PHE A 49 4.35 3.45 3.32
C PHE A 49 4.06 4.68 4.16
N LEU A 50 3.01 4.64 4.99
CA LEU A 50 2.63 5.77 5.86
C LEU A 50 3.76 6.16 6.83
N HIS A 51 4.46 5.18 7.39
CA HIS A 51 5.61 5.45 8.26
C HIS A 51 6.79 6.04 7.48
N SER A 52 7.06 5.55 6.26
CA SER A 52 8.17 6.04 5.43
C SER A 52 7.94 7.48 4.94
N GLU A 53 6.67 7.85 4.71
CA GLU A 53 6.27 9.22 4.36
C GLU A 53 6.11 10.14 5.58
N GLY A 54 6.27 9.63 6.80
CA GLY A 54 6.15 10.40 8.03
C GLY A 54 4.71 10.78 8.42
N ILE A 55 3.72 10.08 7.88
CA ILE A 55 2.30 10.27 8.22
C ILE A 55 1.99 9.65 9.60
N ILE A 56 2.72 8.59 9.97
CA ILE A 56 2.68 7.98 11.30
C ILE A 56 4.09 7.86 11.86
N ASP A 57 4.24 8.00 13.18
CA ASP A 57 5.51 7.80 13.88
C ASP A 57 5.64 6.35 14.36
N SER A 58 4.50 5.69 14.64
CA SER A 58 4.48 4.32 15.13
C SER A 58 3.20 3.57 14.78
N ILE A 59 3.22 2.25 14.96
CA ILE A 59 2.02 1.42 14.80
C ILE A 59 0.89 1.80 15.77
N ALA A 60 1.21 2.46 16.90
CA ALA A 60 0.21 2.89 17.87
C ALA A 60 -0.70 4.01 17.34
N ASP A 61 -0.28 4.69 16.27
CA ASP A 61 -1.06 5.74 15.61
C ASP A 61 -2.18 5.15 14.75
N ILE A 62 -2.21 3.84 14.53
CA ILE A 62 -3.21 3.13 13.72
C ILE A 62 -4.22 2.45 14.64
N VAL A 63 -5.51 2.77 14.45
CA VAL A 63 -6.63 2.16 15.19
C VAL A 63 -7.27 0.99 14.44
N GLY A 64 -7.07 0.91 13.13
CA GLY A 64 -7.61 -0.16 12.30
C GLY A 64 -7.27 0.02 10.83
N VAL A 65 -7.53 -1.03 10.05
CA VAL A 65 -7.31 -1.05 8.60
C VAL A 65 -8.49 -1.76 7.96
N ASP A 66 -9.06 -1.13 6.93
CA ASP A 66 -10.06 -1.76 6.06
C ASP A 66 -9.45 -1.95 4.68
N ALA A 67 -9.37 -3.20 4.22
CA ALA A 67 -8.81 -3.55 2.93
C ALA A 67 -9.84 -4.24 2.02
N THR A 68 -9.75 -3.90 0.75
CA THR A 68 -10.39 -4.59 -0.39
C THR A 68 -9.28 -5.02 -1.36
N ASP A 69 -9.63 -5.69 -2.46
CA ASP A 69 -8.61 -6.15 -3.42
C ASP A 69 -7.73 -5.02 -3.99
N ASP A 70 -8.30 -3.83 -4.24
CA ASP A 70 -7.59 -2.74 -4.95
C ASP A 70 -7.52 -1.43 -4.15
N SER A 71 -8.06 -1.41 -2.92
CA SER A 71 -8.02 -0.23 -2.07
C SER A 71 -7.88 -0.57 -0.60
N ILE A 72 -7.17 0.29 0.12
CA ILE A 72 -6.93 0.17 1.55
C ILE A 72 -7.16 1.50 2.24
N THR A 73 -7.86 1.47 3.37
CA THR A 73 -8.09 2.63 4.24
C THR A 73 -7.47 2.36 5.61
N VAL A 74 -6.55 3.21 6.03
CA VAL A 74 -5.93 3.14 7.36
C VAL A 74 -6.61 4.16 8.26
N HIS A 75 -7.12 3.70 9.40
CA HIS A 75 -7.77 4.56 10.40
C HIS A 75 -6.74 4.98 11.43
N LEU A 76 -6.60 6.28 11.65
CA LEU A 76 -5.59 6.83 12.58
C LEU A 76 -6.20 7.32 13.89
N THR A 77 -5.39 7.34 14.94
CA THR A 77 -5.73 7.92 16.23
C THR A 77 -5.95 9.43 16.12
N PRO A 78 -6.84 10.01 16.94
CA PRO A 78 -6.96 11.46 17.06
C PRO A 78 -5.64 12.09 17.52
N GLY A 79 -5.22 13.18 16.88
CA GLY A 79 -4.00 13.92 17.24
C GLY A 79 -2.81 13.68 16.32
N VAL A 80 -2.89 12.74 15.37
CA VAL A 80 -1.93 12.68 14.26
C VAL A 80 -2.17 13.88 13.35
N ALA A 81 -1.16 14.74 13.22
CA ALA A 81 -1.19 15.90 12.33
C ALA A 81 -0.45 15.53 11.04
N PHE A 82 -1.20 15.41 9.94
CA PHE A 82 -0.64 15.24 8.59
C PHE A 82 -1.34 16.17 7.60
#